data_AF-A0A3A0GAD7-F1
#
_entry.id   AF-A0A3A0GAD7-F1
#
_cell.length_a   1.000
_cell.length_b   1.000
_cell.length_c   1.000
_cell.angle_alpha   90.00
_cell.angle_beta   90.00
_cell.angle_gamma   90.00
#
_symmetry.space_group_name_H-M   'P 1'
#
loop_
_entity.id
_entity.type
_entity.pdbx_description
1 polymer ?
#
loop_
_entity_poly.entity_id
_entity_poly.type
_entity_poly.pdbx_seq_one_letter_code
_entity_poly.pdbx_strand_id
1 'polypeptide(L)'
;MITLSHNESILFRLLAGFFGEERVVPHMSLFAVCGGEVPTGLNVLMLAEIQREAKVAPQEWARQSKCLFTIVDNQDQPKLVMEFVADFSSIVDLRELTRRRYIEPFLEAAGVRYLTVSPGEFSEITDPGGNLDFFHFLQSKFEVEIDLKIPL
;
A
#
# COMPACT_ATOMS: atom_id res chain seq x y z
N MET A 1 12.99 15.02 -5.16
CA MET A 1 11.59 15.49 -5.30
C MET A 1 10.79 14.30 -5.78
N ILE A 2 9.77 13.88 -5.03
CA ILE A 2 8.90 12.78 -5.45
C ILE A 2 7.93 13.35 -6.48
N THR A 3 7.85 12.72 -7.65
CA THR A 3 6.87 13.08 -8.69
C THR A 3 5.76 12.05 -8.64
N LEU A 4 4.54 12.51 -8.39
CA LEU A 4 3.33 11.69 -8.46
C LEU A 4 2.68 11.92 -9.82
N SER A 5 2.11 10.86 -10.40
CA SER A 5 1.18 10.97 -11.52
C SER A 5 -0.08 11.73 -11.11
N HIS A 6 -0.92 12.08 -12.09
CA HIS A 6 -2.17 12.78 -11.84
C HIS A 6 -3.09 12.01 -10.88
N ASN A 7 -3.29 10.71 -11.13
CA ASN A 7 -4.16 9.86 -10.30
C ASN A 7 -3.59 9.68 -8.89
N GLU A 8 -2.28 9.50 -8.75
CA GLU A 8 -1.62 9.43 -7.45
C GLU A 8 -1.75 10.75 -6.68
N SER A 9 -1.69 11.89 -7.36
CA SER A 9 -1.89 13.21 -6.74
C SER A 9 -3.32 13.39 -6.24
N ILE A 10 -4.32 12.93 -6.99
CA ILE A 10 -5.72 12.95 -6.57
C ILE A 10 -5.92 12.01 -5.38
N LEU A 11 -5.41 10.78 -5.44
CA LEU A 11 -5.50 9.82 -4.34
C LEU A 11 -4.83 10.36 -3.08
N PHE A 12 -3.65 10.97 -3.20
CA PHE A 12 -2.98 11.64 -2.08
C PHE A 12 -3.88 12.70 -1.45
N ARG A 13 -4.54 13.53 -2.26
CA ARG A 13 -5.46 14.56 -1.74
C ARG A 13 -6.67 13.97 -1.01
N LEU A 14 -7.23 12.88 -1.53
CA LEU A 14 -8.33 12.16 -0.86
C LEU A 14 -7.86 11.58 0.48
N LEU A 15 -6.71 10.89 0.49
CA LEU A 15 -6.11 10.32 1.70
C LEU A 15 -5.78 11.41 2.72
N ALA A 16 -5.12 12.49 2.31
CA ALA A 16 -4.76 13.60 3.18
C ALA A 16 -6.01 14.32 3.73
N GLY A 17 -7.06 14.45 2.94
CA GLY A 17 -8.34 14.99 3.39
C GLY A 17 -9.03 14.11 4.44
N PHE A 18 -8.83 12.79 4.38
CA PHE A 18 -9.48 11.83 5.27
C PHE A 18 -8.66 11.54 6.55
N PHE A 19 -7.35 11.39 6.40
CA PHE A 19 -6.44 10.96 7.48
C PHE A 19 -5.56 12.09 8.04
N GLY A 20 -5.49 13.25 7.37
CA GLY A 20 -4.53 14.32 7.66
C GLY A 20 -3.28 14.22 6.76
N GLU A 21 -2.82 15.35 6.24
CA GLU A 21 -1.67 15.41 5.31
C GLU A 21 -0.38 14.89 5.96
N GLU A 22 -0.20 15.15 7.24
CA GLU A 22 0.96 14.71 8.03
C GLU A 22 1.01 13.19 8.23
N ARG A 23 -0.12 12.49 8.04
CA ARG A 23 -0.24 11.04 8.25
C ARG A 23 -0.13 10.22 6.97
N VAL A 24 -0.02 10.86 5.81
CA VAL A 24 0.08 10.17 4.51
C VAL A 24 1.49 10.30 3.96
N VAL A 25 2.25 9.21 4.04
CA VAL A 25 3.65 9.17 3.60
C VAL A 25 3.76 8.48 2.23
N PRO A 26 4.14 9.20 1.16
CA PRO A 26 4.33 8.60 -0.15
C PRO A 26 5.64 7.81 -0.24
N HIS A 27 5.64 6.73 -1.03
CA HIS A 27 6.84 5.99 -1.44
C HIS A 27 7.71 5.47 -0.28
N MET A 28 7.11 5.16 0.87
CA MET A 28 7.82 4.50 1.97
C MET A 28 8.27 3.11 1.51
N SER A 29 9.53 2.73 1.81
CA SER A 29 9.98 1.36 1.51
C SER A 29 9.23 0.36 2.36
N LEU A 30 8.93 -0.82 1.81
CA LEU A 30 8.34 -1.94 2.53
C LEU A 30 9.12 -2.27 3.82
N PHE A 31 10.46 -2.21 3.75
CA PHE A 31 11.33 -2.38 4.92
C PHE A 31 11.05 -1.37 6.05
N ALA A 32 10.78 -0.11 5.70
CA ALA A 32 10.46 0.93 6.68
C ALA A 32 9.03 0.79 7.21
N VAL A 33 8.09 0.42 6.33
CA VAL A 33 6.71 0.09 6.72
C VAL A 33 6.69 -1.05 7.75
N CYS A 34 7.61 -2.01 7.63
CA CYS A 34 7.77 -3.13 8.56
C CYS A 34 8.64 -2.80 9.79
N GLY A 35 8.88 -1.53 10.12
CA GLY A 35 9.66 -1.14 11.31
C GLY A 35 11.18 -1.28 11.18
N GLY A 36 11.71 -1.45 9.97
CA GLY A 36 13.15 -1.57 9.73
C GLY A 36 13.70 -2.98 9.90
N GLU A 37 12.85 -4.00 9.81
CA GLU A 37 13.23 -5.41 9.81
C GLU A 37 12.35 -6.24 8.87
N VAL A 38 12.78 -7.48 8.61
CA VAL A 38 11.95 -8.46 7.88
C VAL A 38 11.06 -9.14 8.91
N PRO A 39 9.72 -9.12 8.76
CA PRO A 39 8.81 -9.69 9.74
C PRO A 39 9.10 -11.16 10.03
N THR A 40 9.14 -11.53 11.31
CA THR A 40 9.49 -12.90 11.76
C THR A 40 8.42 -13.95 11.44
N GLY A 41 7.18 -13.53 11.15
CA GLY A 41 6.07 -14.41 10.80
C GLY A 41 6.11 -14.92 9.35
N LEU A 42 7.06 -14.46 8.53
CA LEU A 42 7.14 -14.84 7.13
C LEU A 42 7.66 -16.26 6.93
N ASN A 43 7.07 -16.96 5.96
CA ASN A 43 7.48 -18.31 5.58
C ASN A 43 8.92 -18.30 5.02
N VAL A 44 9.80 -19.14 5.56
CA VAL A 44 11.19 -19.30 5.09
C VAL A 44 11.27 -19.63 3.60
N LEU A 45 10.32 -20.41 3.07
CA LEU A 45 10.25 -20.72 1.64
C LEU A 45 9.98 -19.46 0.80
N MET A 46 9.11 -18.57 1.27
CA MET A 46 8.83 -17.30 0.59
C MET A 46 10.07 -16.40 0.56
N LEU A 47 10.83 -16.34 1.67
CA LEU A 47 12.09 -15.58 1.71
C LEU A 47 13.11 -16.15 0.71
N ALA A 48 13.20 -17.47 0.58
CA ALA A 48 14.05 -18.12 -0.41
C ALA A 48 13.58 -17.85 -1.85
N GLU A 49 12.26 -17.81 -2.09
CA GLU A 49 11.69 -17.45 -3.40
C GLU A 49 12.01 -16.00 -3.78
N ILE A 50 11.83 -15.05 -2.86
CA ILE A 50 12.20 -13.64 -3.06
C ILE A 50 13.68 -13.54 -3.42
N GLN A 51 14.55 -14.21 -2.67
CA GLN A 51 15.98 -14.17 -2.93
C GLN A 51 16.33 -14.72 -4.32
N ARG A 52 15.67 -15.81 -4.72
CA ARG A 52 15.87 -16.43 -6.03
C ARG A 52 15.37 -15.54 -7.18
N GLU A 53 14.18 -14.96 -7.04
CA GLU A 53 13.51 -14.18 -8.10
C GLU A 53 14.09 -12.77 -8.22
N ALA A 54 14.30 -12.08 -7.09
CA ALA A 54 14.86 -10.73 -7.06
C ALA A 54 16.39 -10.70 -7.19
N LYS A 55 17.07 -11.85 -7.02
CA LYS A 55 18.54 -11.99 -7.03
C LYS A 55 19.26 -11.12 -5.99
N VAL A 56 18.58 -10.76 -4.91
CA VAL A 56 19.11 -9.98 -3.78
C VAL A 56 18.57 -10.56 -2.47
N ALA A 57 19.18 -10.22 -1.33
CA ALA A 57 18.66 -10.65 -0.04
C ALA A 57 17.24 -10.08 0.21
N PRO A 58 16.33 -10.80 0.89
CA PRO A 58 14.97 -10.32 1.14
C PRO A 58 14.88 -8.95 1.81
N GLN A 59 15.82 -8.66 2.72
CA GLN A 59 15.94 -7.36 3.36
C GLN A 59 16.24 -6.24 2.34
N GLU A 60 17.14 -6.49 1.39
CA GLU A 60 17.50 -5.52 0.36
C GLU A 60 16.36 -5.34 -0.64
N TRP A 61 15.69 -6.43 -1.03
CA TRP A 61 14.46 -6.36 -1.82
C TRP A 61 13.38 -5.50 -1.14
N ALA A 62 13.17 -5.65 0.18
CA ALA A 62 12.19 -4.87 0.92
C ALA A 62 12.57 -3.37 1.01
N ARG A 63 13.88 -3.03 1.01
CA ARG A 63 14.35 -1.63 0.97
C ARG A 63 14.10 -0.97 -0.38
N GLN A 64 14.26 -1.74 -1.46
CA GLN A 64 14.06 -1.30 -2.83
C GLN A 64 12.57 -1.23 -3.22
N SER A 65 11.75 -2.11 -2.65
CA SER A 65 10.30 -2.14 -2.86
C SER A 65 9.63 -0.96 -2.17
N LYS A 66 9.04 -0.05 -2.94
CA LYS A 66 8.28 1.08 -2.41
C LYS A 66 6.79 0.77 -2.37
N CYS A 67 6.14 1.28 -1.34
CA CYS A 67 4.69 1.32 -1.20
C CYS A 67 4.18 2.66 -1.72
N LEU A 68 3.06 2.73 -2.42
CA LEU A 68 2.58 3.99 -2.99
C LEU A 68 2.26 5.04 -1.90
N PHE A 69 1.27 4.77 -1.04
CA PHE A 69 0.96 5.60 0.12
C PHE A 69 0.91 4.74 1.38
N THR A 70 1.57 5.21 2.43
CA THR A 70 1.50 4.62 3.77
C THR A 70 0.79 5.58 4.71
N ILE A 71 -0.23 5.11 5.40
CA ILE A 71 -0.96 5.85 6.43
C ILE A 71 -0.41 5.43 7.78
N VAL A 72 0.00 6.41 8.58
CA VAL A 72 0.56 6.21 9.93
C VAL A 72 -0.41 6.70 11.02
N ASP A 73 -0.25 6.20 12.24
CA ASP A 73 -0.93 6.72 13.44
C ASP A 73 -0.23 7.95 14.04
N ASN A 74 -0.72 8.49 15.16
CA ASN A 74 -0.11 9.63 15.87
C ASN A 74 1.26 9.31 16.49
N GLN A 75 1.71 8.05 16.43
CA GLN A 75 3.04 7.62 16.87
C GLN A 75 3.96 7.31 15.67
N ASP A 76 3.59 7.78 14.48
CA ASP A 76 4.27 7.52 13.21
C ASP A 76 4.38 6.02 12.88
N GLN A 77 3.53 5.16 13.46
CA GLN A 77 3.51 3.73 13.17
C GLN A 77 2.63 3.44 11.95
N PRO A 78 3.13 2.74 10.92
CA PRO A 78 2.35 2.35 9.76
C PRO A 78 1.13 1.48 10.13
N LYS A 79 -0.04 1.81 9.60
CA LYS A 79 -1.28 1.03 9.82
C LYS A 79 -1.92 0.53 8.53
N LEU A 80 -1.74 1.27 7.44
CA LEU A 80 -2.35 0.96 6.16
C LEU A 80 -1.39 1.35 5.03
N VAL A 81 -1.29 0.50 4.03
CA VAL A 81 -0.70 0.81 2.73
C VAL A 81 -1.82 0.80 1.70
N MET A 82 -1.86 1.84 0.85
CA MET A 82 -2.79 1.92 -0.26
C MET A 82 -2.04 2.05 -1.59
N GLU A 83 -2.39 1.19 -2.55
CA GLU A 83 -1.80 1.17 -3.90
C GLU A 83 -2.85 1.12 -5.01
N PHE A 84 -2.46 1.50 -6.22
CA PHE A 84 -3.26 1.20 -7.40
C PHE A 84 -3.03 -0.24 -7.88
N VAL A 85 -4.10 -0.93 -8.25
CA VAL A 85 -3.99 -2.14 -9.06
C VAL A 85 -3.44 -1.71 -10.42
N ALA A 86 -2.26 -2.21 -10.79
CA ALA A 86 -1.74 -1.98 -12.14
C ALA A 86 -2.63 -2.70 -13.12
N ASP A 87 -3.01 -1.98 -14.15
CA ASP A 87 -3.76 -2.49 -15.25
C ASP A 87 -2.83 -3.34 -16.13
N PHE A 88 -3.27 -4.53 -16.56
CA PHE A 88 -2.46 -5.44 -17.37
C PHE A 88 -2.20 -4.92 -18.81
N SER A 89 -2.52 -3.65 -19.07
CA SER A 89 -2.47 -2.98 -20.37
C SER A 89 -1.06 -2.55 -20.79
N SER A 90 -0.03 -2.77 -19.96
CA SER A 90 1.35 -2.43 -20.29
C SER A 90 2.35 -3.48 -19.81
N ILE A 91 3.57 -3.37 -20.35
CA ILE A 91 4.70 -4.30 -20.22
C ILE A 91 4.79 -4.88 -18.80
N VAL A 92 4.77 -6.20 -18.72
CA VAL A 92 4.93 -6.94 -17.47
C VAL A 92 6.36 -6.76 -16.98
N ASP A 93 6.58 -5.79 -16.09
CA ASP A 93 7.84 -5.69 -15.34
C ASP A 93 7.89 -6.83 -14.32
N LEU A 94 8.81 -7.77 -14.53
CA LEU A 94 9.03 -8.90 -13.62
C LEU A 94 9.31 -8.44 -12.19
N ARG A 95 9.96 -7.28 -11.99
CA ARG A 95 10.21 -6.73 -10.66
C ARG A 95 8.92 -6.31 -9.96
N GLU A 96 8.01 -5.70 -10.70
CA GLU A 96 6.71 -5.28 -10.18
C GLU A 96 5.81 -6.49 -9.89
N LEU A 97 5.87 -7.54 -10.73
CA LEU A 97 5.19 -8.80 -10.44
C LEU A 97 5.70 -9.46 -9.16
N THR A 98 7.02 -9.58 -9.00
CA THR A 98 7.64 -10.09 -7.77
C THR A 98 7.21 -9.24 -6.58
N ARG A 99 7.23 -7.90 -6.70
CA ARG A 99 6.78 -6.99 -5.64
C ARG A 99 5.35 -7.30 -5.21
N ARG A 100 4.42 -7.34 -6.15
CA ARG A 100 2.99 -7.61 -5.90
C ARG A 100 2.73 -8.94 -5.23
N ARG A 101 3.45 -9.98 -5.65
CA ARG A 101 3.28 -11.33 -5.10
C ARG A 101 3.60 -11.40 -3.61
N TYR A 102 4.54 -10.59 -3.15
CA TYR A 102 5.08 -10.72 -1.78
C TYR A 102 4.83 -9.52 -0.87
N ILE A 103 4.34 -8.37 -1.39
CA ILE A 103 4.09 -7.18 -0.58
C ILE A 103 3.01 -7.40 0.47
N GLU A 104 1.88 -7.99 0.08
CA GLU A 104 0.74 -8.21 0.98
C GLU A 104 1.11 -9.14 2.15
N PRO A 105 1.72 -10.33 1.94
CA PRO A 105 2.20 -11.15 3.05
C PRO A 105 3.20 -10.46 3.97
N PHE A 106 4.08 -9.60 3.41
CA PHE A 106 5.02 -8.81 4.21
C PHE A 106 4.29 -7.83 5.14
N LEU A 107 3.33 -7.10 4.60
CA LEU A 107 2.55 -6.12 5.35
C LEU A 107 1.66 -6.79 6.40
N GLU A 108 1.00 -7.89 6.03
CA GLU A 108 0.17 -8.67 6.95
C GLU A 108 0.99 -9.22 8.12
N ALA A 109 2.18 -9.76 7.86
CA ALA A 109 3.10 -10.23 8.91
C ALA A 109 3.61 -9.09 9.82
N ALA A 110 3.62 -7.85 9.34
CA ALA A 110 3.91 -6.66 10.13
C ALA A 110 2.67 -6.05 10.82
N GLY A 111 1.48 -6.64 10.64
CA GLY A 111 0.23 -6.10 11.17
C GLY A 111 -0.27 -4.84 10.45
N VAL A 112 0.25 -4.56 9.25
CA VAL A 112 -0.12 -3.41 8.41
C VAL A 112 -1.14 -3.86 7.38
N ARG A 113 -2.28 -3.16 7.28
CA ARG A 113 -3.30 -3.50 6.28
C ARG A 113 -2.82 -3.10 4.89
N TYR A 114 -3.17 -3.90 3.89
CA TYR A 114 -2.86 -3.61 2.49
C TYR A 114 -4.17 -3.45 1.71
N LEU A 115 -4.35 -2.30 1.07
CA LEU A 115 -5.50 -2.02 0.22
C LEU A 115 -5.06 -1.64 -1.18
N THR A 116 -5.77 -2.17 -2.16
CA THR A 116 -5.58 -1.79 -3.55
C THR A 116 -6.84 -1.14 -4.11
N VAL A 117 -6.66 -0.10 -4.92
CA VAL A 117 -7.72 0.58 -5.66
C VAL A 117 -7.54 0.27 -7.15
N SER A 118 -8.53 -0.34 -7.77
CA SER A 118 -8.53 -0.54 -9.21
C SER A 118 -8.82 0.77 -9.95
N PRO A 119 -8.44 0.89 -11.24
CA PRO A 119 -8.79 2.07 -12.03
C PRO A 119 -10.30 2.35 -12.09
N GLY A 120 -11.13 1.30 -12.13
CA GLY A 120 -12.59 1.42 -12.13
C GLY A 120 -13.13 1.97 -10.81
N GLU A 121 -12.68 1.41 -9.68
CA GLU A 121 -13.05 1.93 -8.35
C GLU A 121 -12.61 3.39 -8.18
N PHE A 122 -11.40 3.73 -8.63
CA PHE A 122 -10.89 5.09 -8.54
C PHE A 122 -11.69 6.07 -9.41
N SER A 123 -12.06 5.65 -10.63
CA SER A 123 -12.90 6.46 -11.51
C SER A 123 -14.26 6.74 -10.87
N GLU A 124 -14.88 5.74 -10.25
CA GLU A 124 -16.18 5.91 -9.57
C GLU A 124 -16.06 6.84 -8.36
N ILE A 125 -15.00 6.69 -7.54
CA ILE A 125 -14.71 7.53 -6.36
C ILE A 125 -14.54 9.00 -6.73
N THR A 126 -13.98 9.27 -7.90
CA THR A 126 -13.63 10.63 -8.34
C THR A 126 -14.68 11.25 -9.25
N ASP A 127 -15.70 10.50 -9.67
CA ASP A 127 -16.83 10.99 -10.46
C ASP A 127 -17.84 11.71 -9.54
N PRO A 128 -18.11 13.02 -9.74
CA PRO A 128 -19.13 13.74 -8.99
C PRO A 128 -20.55 13.14 -9.14
N GLY A 129 -20.81 12.37 -10.20
CA GLY A 129 -22.06 11.65 -10.43
C GLY A 129 -22.04 10.17 -10.01
N GLY A 130 -20.91 9.68 -9.47
CA GLY A 130 -20.74 8.29 -9.06
C GLY A 130 -21.57 7.93 -7.83
N ASN A 131 -21.83 6.63 -7.65
CA ASN A 131 -22.58 6.13 -6.47
C ASN A 131 -21.67 5.70 -5.31
N LEU A 132 -20.35 5.71 -5.53
CA LEU A 132 -19.36 5.30 -4.56
C LEU A 132 -18.50 6.51 -4.19
N ASP A 133 -18.62 7.01 -2.97
CA ASP A 133 -17.64 7.96 -2.46
C ASP A 133 -16.45 7.23 -1.79
N PHE A 134 -15.41 7.99 -1.47
CA PHE A 134 -14.20 7.43 -0.85
C PHE A 134 -14.46 6.77 0.52
N PHE A 135 -15.43 7.27 1.28
CA PHE A 135 -15.76 6.70 2.59
C PHE A 135 -16.44 5.34 2.45
N HIS A 136 -17.44 5.25 1.57
CA HIS A 136 -18.11 3.99 1.24
C HIS A 136 -17.13 2.98 0.65
N PHE A 137 -16.18 3.42 -0.17
CA PHE A 137 -15.08 2.57 -0.65
C PHE A 137 -14.30 1.97 0.53
N LEU A 138 -13.82 2.80 1.46
CA LEU A 138 -13.08 2.30 2.63
C LEU A 138 -13.92 1.35 3.48
N GLN A 139 -15.19 1.68 3.74
CA GLN A 139 -16.09 0.82 4.51
C GLN A 139 -16.26 -0.55 3.84
N SER A 140 -16.42 -0.59 2.52
CA SER A 140 -16.56 -1.84 1.76
C SER A 140 -15.33 -2.74 1.88
N LYS A 141 -14.13 -2.15 2.01
CA LYS A 141 -12.88 -2.90 2.12
C LYS A 141 -12.58 -3.41 3.53
N PHE A 142 -13.21 -2.84 4.56
CA PHE A 142 -12.92 -3.19 5.95
C PHE A 142 -13.95 -4.10 6.61
N GLU A 143 -15.05 -4.48 5.92
CA GLU A 143 -16.12 -5.42 6.35
C GLU A 143 -16.71 -5.21 7.77
N VAL A 144 -16.33 -4.14 8.44
CA VAL A 144 -16.71 -3.72 9.79
C VAL A 144 -16.85 -2.21 9.73
N GLU A 145 -17.78 -1.62 10.50
CA GLU A 145 -17.74 -0.20 10.80
C GLU A 145 -16.29 0.20 11.00
N ILE A 146 -15.81 1.16 10.19
CA ILE A 146 -14.54 1.81 10.48
C ILE A 146 -14.79 2.48 11.83
N ASP A 147 -14.51 1.77 12.92
CA ASP A 147 -14.21 2.42 14.18
C ASP A 147 -12.96 3.21 13.80
N LEU A 148 -13.16 4.48 13.44
CA LEU A 148 -12.10 5.45 13.15
C LEU A 148 -11.12 5.56 14.34
N LYS A 149 -11.39 4.81 15.42
CA LYS A 149 -10.44 4.22 16.36
C LYS A 149 -9.62 3.03 15.80
N ILE A 150 -9.09 3.11 14.58
CA ILE A 150 -7.64 2.92 14.52
C ILE A 150 -7.15 3.97 15.51
N PRO A 151 -6.41 3.66 16.59
CA PRO A 151 -5.80 4.73 17.36
C PRO A 151 -4.78 5.37 16.42
N LEU A 152 -5.27 6.24 15.52
CA LEU A 152 -4.56 7.29 14.84
C LEU A 152 -4.23 8.23 15.97
#